data_AF-D1B5R5-F1
#
_entry.id   AF-D1B5R5-F1
#
_cell.length_a   1.000
_cell.length_b   1.000
_cell.length_c   1.000
_cell.angle_alpha   90.00
_cell.angle_beta   90.00
_cell.angle_gamma   90.00
#
_symmetry.space_group_name_H-M   'P 1'
#
loop_
_entity.id
_entity.type
_entity.pdbx_description
1 polymer ?
#
loop_
_entity_poly.entity_id
_entity_poly.type
_entity_poly.pdbx_seq_one_letter_code
_entity_poly.pdbx_strand_id
1 'polypeptide(L)'
;MRIPWMIALGTLLVASGAYAGDFTLTAERTIPVTSKRDQGNLWIRREYRDTRGTRFQVQVMRGKVFASWGVSPRDGEGSDAPLGFGATYRTVEIPQGLAVVERHPMWGLSVVLKAGESVITVETQDGAEEDALRLAEELATEDR
;
A
#
# COMPACT_ATOMS: atom_id res chain seq x y z
N MET A 1 -51.29 23.45 -5.05
CA MET A 1 -50.57 22.19 -5.32
C MET A 1 -49.19 22.53 -5.86
N ARG A 2 -48.14 22.41 -5.02
CA ARG A 2 -46.73 22.11 -5.33
C ARG A 2 -45.86 22.40 -4.10
N ILE A 3 -45.21 21.35 -3.60
CA ILE A 3 -44.19 21.36 -2.54
C ILE A 3 -42.82 21.25 -3.24
N PRO A 4 -41.76 21.91 -2.75
CA PRO A 4 -40.40 21.39 -2.87
C PRO A 4 -39.83 21.22 -1.46
N TRP A 5 -39.91 20.03 -0.85
CA TRP A 5 -38.89 18.97 -0.85
C TRP A 5 -37.45 19.50 -0.80
N MET A 6 -36.98 19.63 0.45
CA MET A 6 -35.59 19.52 0.87
C MET A 6 -34.93 18.28 0.23
N ILE A 7 -33.73 18.46 -0.32
CA ILE A 7 -32.78 17.36 -0.49
C ILE A 7 -31.64 17.63 0.49
N ALA A 8 -31.69 16.97 1.64
CA ALA A 8 -30.53 16.82 2.50
C ALA A 8 -29.56 15.87 1.79
N LEU A 9 -28.41 16.37 1.35
CA LEU A 9 -27.28 15.53 0.96
C LEU A 9 -26.76 14.82 2.22
N GLY A 10 -27.21 13.60 2.44
CA GLY A 10 -26.59 12.69 3.40
C GLY A 10 -25.28 12.17 2.81
N THR A 11 -24.16 12.62 3.36
CA THR A 11 -22.86 11.96 3.17
C THR A 11 -22.96 10.55 3.75
N LEU A 12 -23.06 9.55 2.88
CA LEU A 12 -23.05 8.15 3.29
C LEU A 12 -21.60 7.76 3.64
N LEU A 13 -21.25 7.84 4.91
CA LEU A 13 -20.00 7.29 5.43
C LEU A 13 -20.17 5.76 5.52
N VAL A 14 -19.82 5.05 4.45
CA VAL A 14 -19.71 3.58 4.51
C VAL A 14 -18.37 3.27 5.16
N ALA A 15 -18.36 3.18 6.50
CA ALA A 15 -17.29 2.49 7.21
C ALA A 15 -17.49 0.98 7.04
N SER A 16 -17.27 0.47 5.82
CA SER A 16 -16.94 -0.95 5.65
C SER A 16 -15.50 -1.08 6.11
N GLY A 17 -15.30 -1.37 7.40
CA GLY A 17 -13.98 -1.69 7.94
C GLY A 17 -13.46 -2.94 7.22
N ALA A 18 -12.71 -2.75 6.14
CA ALA A 18 -11.85 -3.80 5.63
C ALA A 18 -10.77 -3.97 6.70
N TYR A 19 -10.84 -5.10 7.40
CA TYR A 19 -9.83 -5.48 8.38
C TYR A 19 -8.80 -6.34 7.68
N ALA A 20 -7.55 -5.93 7.78
CA ALA A 20 -6.41 -6.78 7.51
C ALA A 20 -5.90 -7.18 8.90
N GLY A 21 -6.31 -8.35 9.42
CA GLY A 21 -5.94 -8.80 10.76
C GLY A 21 -6.16 -7.74 11.86
N ASP A 22 -5.07 -7.37 12.54
CA ASP A 22 -5.02 -6.34 13.60
C ASP A 22 -4.99 -4.88 13.10
N PHE A 23 -5.19 -4.66 11.79
CA PHE A 23 -5.20 -3.34 11.16
C PHE A 23 -6.61 -2.91 10.77
N THR A 24 -6.96 -1.69 11.17
CA THR A 24 -8.23 -1.04 10.83
C THR A 24 -8.03 -0.10 9.65
N LEU A 25 -8.74 -0.31 8.54
CA LEU A 25 -8.80 0.65 7.44
C LEU A 25 -9.49 1.94 7.91
N THR A 26 -8.80 3.08 7.81
CA THR A 26 -9.31 4.40 8.22
C THR A 26 -9.65 5.30 7.04
N ALA A 27 -9.05 5.08 5.87
CA ALA A 27 -9.38 5.80 4.65
C ALA A 27 -9.05 4.97 3.41
N GLU A 28 -9.84 5.12 2.35
CA GLU A 28 -9.55 4.55 1.03
C GLU A 28 -9.89 5.55 -0.07
N ARG A 29 -9.05 5.60 -1.10
CA ARG A 29 -9.28 6.37 -2.32
C ARG A 29 -8.75 5.62 -3.53
N THR A 30 -9.61 5.44 -4.53
CA THR A 30 -9.18 5.02 -5.86
C THR A 30 -8.72 6.23 -6.68
N ILE A 31 -7.54 6.13 -7.27
CA ILE A 31 -6.92 7.11 -8.15
C ILE A 31 -7.07 6.61 -9.58
N PRO A 32 -7.71 7.39 -10.48
CA PRO A 32 -7.82 7.02 -11.88
C PRO A 32 -6.45 6.91 -12.54
N VAL A 33 -6.15 5.75 -13.14
CA VAL A 33 -4.94 5.55 -13.94
C VAL A 33 -5.24 5.94 -15.38
N THR A 34 -4.86 7.16 -15.77
CA THR A 34 -5.06 7.66 -17.13
C THR A 34 -3.92 7.24 -18.05
N SER A 35 -3.92 5.97 -18.43
CA SER A 35 -3.01 5.42 -19.44
C SER A 35 -3.73 5.25 -20.77
N LYS A 36 -3.18 5.79 -21.86
CA LYS A 36 -3.72 5.57 -23.22
C LYS A 36 -3.66 4.09 -23.66
N ARG A 37 -2.92 3.23 -22.94
CA ARG A 37 -2.63 1.84 -23.33
C ARG A 37 -3.39 0.78 -22.55
N ASP A 38 -4.08 1.10 -21.44
CA ASP A 38 -4.80 0.07 -20.67
C ASP A 38 -5.96 0.66 -19.83
N GLN A 39 -7.19 0.19 -20.08
CA GLN A 39 -8.41 0.57 -19.36
C GLN A 39 -8.66 -0.23 -18.07
N GLY A 40 -7.74 -1.11 -17.66
CA GLY A 40 -7.91 -2.02 -16.52
C GLY A 40 -6.98 -1.78 -15.32
N ASN A 41 -6.16 -0.72 -15.34
CA ASN A 41 -5.26 -0.44 -14.23
C ASN A 41 -5.98 0.27 -13.08
N LEU A 42 -5.69 -0.14 -11.86
CA LEU A 42 -6.22 0.46 -10.63
C LEU A 42 -5.06 0.95 -9.77
N TRP A 43 -5.22 2.12 -9.18
CA TRP A 43 -4.36 2.58 -8.11
C TRP A 43 -5.24 2.94 -6.92
N ILE A 44 -5.10 2.21 -5.84
CA ILE A 44 -5.86 2.40 -4.62
C ILE A 44 -4.88 2.88 -3.55
N ARG A 45 -5.20 4.00 -2.90
CA ARG A 45 -4.52 4.43 -1.69
C ARG A 45 -5.39 4.11 -0.49
N ARG A 46 -4.82 3.45 0.50
CA ARG A 46 -5.46 3.11 1.76
C ARG A 46 -4.64 3.69 2.91
N GLU A 47 -5.32 4.01 4.01
CA GLU A 47 -4.68 4.28 5.29
C GLU A 47 -5.19 3.27 6.31
N TYR A 48 -4.27 2.65 7.03
CA TYR A 48 -4.57 1.72 8.11
C TYR A 48 -4.01 2.23 9.43
N ARG A 49 -4.61 1.76 10.53
CA ARG A 49 -4.04 1.88 11.87
C ARG A 49 -3.98 0.53 12.57
N ASP A 50 -2.88 0.28 13.28
CA ASP A 50 -2.79 -0.87 14.18
C ASP A 50 -3.53 -0.62 15.51
N THR A 51 -3.54 -1.62 16.39
CA THR A 51 -4.15 -1.55 17.73
C THR A 51 -3.50 -0.52 18.66
N ARG A 52 -2.29 -0.04 18.34
CA ARG A 52 -1.58 1.03 19.06
C ARG A 52 -1.87 2.42 18.48
N GLY A 53 -2.61 2.50 17.37
CA GLY A 53 -2.91 3.73 16.66
C GLY A 53 -1.83 4.18 15.67
N THR A 54 -0.78 3.37 15.46
CA THR A 54 0.29 3.62 14.49
C THR A 54 -0.28 3.69 13.09
N ARG A 55 0.13 4.68 12.30
CA ARG A 55 -0.38 4.92 10.95
C ARG A 55 0.45 4.17 9.91
N PHE A 56 -0.25 3.54 8.97
CA PHE A 56 0.33 2.90 7.78
C PHE A 56 -0.34 3.46 6.53
N GLN A 57 0.46 3.97 5.60
CA GLN A 57 0.01 4.40 4.28
C GLN A 57 0.23 3.27 3.30
N VAL A 58 -0.81 2.90 2.57
CA VAL A 58 -0.78 1.76 1.67
C VAL A 58 -1.11 2.20 0.26
N GLN A 59 -0.36 1.71 -0.70
CA GLN A 59 -0.64 1.86 -2.12
C GLN A 59 -0.77 0.48 -2.75
N VAL A 60 -1.93 0.20 -3.35
CA VAL A 60 -2.19 -1.01 -4.13
C VAL A 60 -2.34 -0.61 -5.58
N MET A 61 -1.36 -0.97 -6.39
CA MET A 61 -1.34 -0.70 -7.82
C MET A 61 -1.54 -2.00 -8.57
N ARG A 62 -2.66 -2.14 -9.29
CA ARG A 62 -3.05 -3.38 -10.00
C ARG A 62 -3.14 -3.17 -11.49
N GLY A 63 -2.74 -4.19 -12.25
CA GLY A 63 -2.89 -4.27 -13.69
C GLY A 63 -1.56 -4.41 -14.43
N LYS A 64 -1.65 -4.69 -15.73
CA LYS A 64 -0.51 -5.10 -16.58
C LYS A 64 0.67 -4.13 -16.57
N VAL A 65 0.42 -2.83 -16.40
CA VAL A 65 1.49 -1.82 -16.35
C VAL A 65 2.36 -1.99 -15.10
N PHE A 66 1.79 -2.49 -13.99
CA PHE A 66 2.52 -2.75 -12.75
C PHE A 66 3.07 -4.18 -12.68
N ALA A 67 2.59 -5.08 -13.55
CA ALA A 67 3.10 -6.45 -13.66
C ALA A 67 4.58 -6.49 -14.09
N SER A 68 5.07 -5.47 -14.82
CA SER A 68 6.48 -5.37 -15.21
C SER A 68 7.41 -4.89 -14.10
N TRP A 69 6.87 -4.42 -12.96
CA TRP A 69 7.70 -4.15 -11.80
C TRP A 69 8.26 -5.46 -11.25
N GLY A 70 9.53 -5.45 -10.88
CA GLY A 70 10.19 -6.59 -10.28
C GLY A 70 11.46 -6.14 -9.58
N VAL A 71 11.89 -6.92 -8.61
CA VAL A 71 13.14 -6.72 -7.90
C VAL A 71 13.93 -8.02 -7.97
N SER A 72 15.23 -7.91 -8.22
CA SER A 72 16.13 -9.07 -8.14
C SER A 72 16.44 -9.35 -6.67
N PRO A 73 16.44 -10.63 -6.25
CA PRO A 73 16.96 -11.00 -4.93
C PRO A 73 18.35 -10.40 -4.72
N ARG A 74 18.59 -9.89 -3.51
CA ARG A 74 19.91 -9.43 -3.10
C ARG A 74 20.26 -10.04 -1.76
N ASP A 75 21.49 -10.53 -1.68
CA ASP A 75 22.07 -10.97 -0.43
C ASP A 75 22.53 -9.73 0.36
N GLY A 76 22.07 -9.63 1.61
CA GLY A 76 22.47 -8.58 2.54
C GLY A 76 21.76 -7.24 2.36
N GLU A 77 22.24 -6.25 3.11
CA GLU A 77 21.73 -4.87 3.12
C GLU A 77 22.58 -3.97 2.22
N GLY A 78 21.92 -3.17 1.40
CA GLY A 78 22.53 -2.14 0.56
C GLY A 78 22.20 -0.73 1.06
N SER A 79 22.93 0.26 0.56
CA SER A 79 22.61 1.68 0.75
C SER A 79 22.68 2.41 -0.60
N ASP A 80 21.83 3.43 -0.77
CA ASP A 80 21.86 4.30 -1.95
C ASP A 80 22.78 5.54 -1.77
N ALA A 81 23.35 5.76 -0.58
CA ALA A 81 24.29 6.86 -0.34
C ALA A 81 25.63 6.64 -1.07
N PRO A 82 26.29 7.71 -1.57
CA PRO A 82 25.89 9.12 -1.49
C PRO A 82 25.03 9.61 -2.67
N LEU A 83 24.67 8.73 -3.61
CA LEU A 83 23.96 9.12 -4.83
C LEU A 83 22.47 9.38 -4.60
N GLY A 84 21.86 8.63 -3.69
CA GLY A 84 20.48 8.74 -3.26
C GLY A 84 20.33 9.45 -1.91
N PHE A 85 19.25 9.14 -1.19
CA PHE A 85 18.86 9.84 0.03
C PHE A 85 19.33 9.17 1.33
N GLY A 86 20.26 8.22 1.22
CA GLY A 86 20.77 7.43 2.33
C GLY A 86 19.81 6.35 2.80
N ALA A 87 18.90 5.90 1.93
CA ALA A 87 18.06 4.75 2.21
C ALA A 87 18.93 3.50 2.33
N THR A 88 18.68 2.69 3.36
CA THR A 88 19.16 1.31 3.36
C THR A 88 18.05 0.39 2.89
N TYR A 89 18.41 -0.70 2.22
CA TYR A 89 17.44 -1.62 1.67
C TYR A 89 17.91 -3.06 1.73
N ARG A 90 16.96 -3.98 1.84
CA ARG A 90 17.20 -5.42 1.74
C ARG A 90 15.98 -6.12 1.15
N THR A 91 16.20 -7.32 0.62
CA THR A 91 15.10 -8.17 0.16
C THR A 91 14.74 -9.22 1.20
N VAL A 92 13.45 -9.55 1.31
CA VAL A 92 12.91 -10.57 2.22
C VAL A 92 11.97 -11.47 1.45
N GLU A 93 12.17 -12.78 1.56
CA GLU A 93 11.20 -13.73 1.03
C GLU A 93 10.01 -13.85 1.97
N ILE A 94 8.80 -13.73 1.41
CA ILE A 94 7.53 -13.98 2.08
C ILE A 94 6.68 -14.92 1.21
N PRO A 95 5.59 -15.53 1.73
CA PRO A 95 4.84 -16.55 0.99
C PRO A 95 4.31 -16.10 -0.39
N GLN A 96 4.04 -14.81 -0.56
CA GLN A 96 3.49 -14.22 -1.78
C GLN A 96 4.58 -13.78 -2.78
N GLY A 97 5.86 -13.73 -2.38
CA GLY A 97 6.97 -13.37 -3.25
C GLY A 97 8.12 -12.67 -2.52
N LEU A 98 8.88 -11.89 -3.27
CA LEU A 98 10.01 -11.12 -2.77
C LEU A 98 9.54 -9.72 -2.38
N ALA A 99 9.70 -9.36 -1.12
CA ALA A 99 9.50 -8.01 -0.61
C ALA A 99 10.83 -7.25 -0.59
N VAL A 100 10.77 -5.94 -0.82
CA VAL A 100 11.86 -5.00 -0.57
C VAL A 100 11.51 -4.22 0.67
N VAL A 101 12.42 -4.20 1.63
CA VAL A 101 12.35 -3.38 2.82
C VAL A 101 13.33 -2.23 2.64
N GLU A 102 12.85 -1.00 2.72
CA GLU A 102 13.65 0.23 2.60
C GLU A 102 13.48 1.08 3.86
N ARG A 103 14.59 1.55 4.43
CA ARG A 103 14.61 2.46 5.58
C ARG A 103 15.18 3.78 5.15
N HIS A 104 14.32 4.80 5.10
CA HIS A 104 14.67 6.16 4.71
C HIS A 104 14.88 7.01 5.97
N PRO A 105 16.02 7.70 6.12
CA PRO A 105 16.30 8.55 7.28
C PRO A 105 15.23 9.61 7.58
N MET A 106 14.57 10.14 6.55
CA MET A 106 13.62 11.27 6.67
C MET A 106 12.13 10.87 6.58
N TRP A 107 11.81 9.64 6.13
CA TRP A 107 10.47 9.25 5.67
C TRP A 107 10.00 7.97 6.40
N GLY A 108 10.92 7.28 7.07
CA GLY A 108 10.66 6.04 7.79
C GLY A 108 10.83 4.81 6.92
N LEU A 109 9.98 3.82 7.18
CA LEU A 109 9.99 2.52 6.57
C LEU A 109 9.09 2.47 5.33
N SER A 110 9.57 1.81 4.28
CA SER A 110 8.78 1.39 3.12
C SER A 110 8.97 -0.11 2.89
N VAL A 111 7.86 -0.84 2.72
CA VAL A 111 7.85 -2.23 2.31
C VAL A 111 7.15 -2.31 0.96
N VAL A 112 7.82 -2.83 -0.05
CA VAL A 112 7.26 -3.01 -1.40
C VAL A 112 7.22 -4.49 -1.75
N LEU A 113 6.05 -4.98 -2.14
CA LEU A 113 5.79 -6.38 -2.46
C LEU A 113 5.17 -6.50 -3.85
N LYS A 114 5.71 -7.42 -4.67
CA LYS A 114 5.02 -7.90 -5.87
C LYS A 114 4.08 -9.05 -5.48
N ALA A 115 2.80 -8.93 -5.85
CA ALA A 115 1.82 -10.01 -5.73
C ALA A 115 1.03 -10.15 -7.04
N GLY A 116 1.29 -11.19 -7.84
CA GLY A 116 0.59 -11.39 -9.12
C GLY A 116 0.80 -10.24 -10.11
N GLU A 117 -0.28 -9.58 -10.55
CA GLU A 117 -0.22 -8.33 -11.36
C GLU A 117 -0.22 -7.05 -10.50
N SER A 118 -0.21 -7.17 -9.18
CA SER A 118 -0.22 -6.05 -8.24
C SER A 118 1.17 -5.72 -7.69
N VAL A 119 1.36 -4.45 -7.33
CA VAL A 119 2.44 -3.95 -6.48
C VAL A 119 1.79 -3.31 -5.26
N ILE A 120 2.20 -3.76 -4.08
CA ILE A 120 1.72 -3.26 -2.80
C ILE A 120 2.88 -2.55 -2.12
N THR A 121 2.67 -1.30 -1.74
CA THR A 121 3.63 -0.51 -0.98
C THR A 121 3.00 -0.15 0.37
N VAL A 122 3.69 -0.43 1.46
CA VAL A 122 3.31 -0.07 2.83
C VAL A 122 4.37 0.85 3.40
N GLU A 123 3.99 2.07 3.73
CA GLU A 123 4.85 3.11 4.29
C GLU A 123 4.42 3.47 5.71
N THR A 124 5.39 3.62 6.60
CA THR A 124 5.14 4.08 7.97
C THR A 124 6.35 4.82 8.53
N GLN A 125 6.10 5.87 9.31
CA GLN A 125 7.17 6.66 9.92
C GLN A 125 7.70 6.01 11.20
N ASP A 126 6.78 5.50 12.03
CA ASP A 126 7.08 5.02 13.39
C ASP A 126 6.71 3.54 13.59
N GLY A 127 6.19 2.87 12.55
CA GLY A 127 5.77 1.47 12.63
C GLY A 127 6.92 0.47 12.59
N ALA A 128 6.69 -0.68 13.21
CA ALA A 128 7.61 -1.81 13.17
C ALA A 128 7.64 -2.43 11.77
N GLU A 129 8.77 -3.04 11.43
CA GLU A 129 8.95 -3.65 10.12
C GLU A 129 8.07 -4.88 9.94
N GLU A 130 7.97 -5.67 11.01
CA GLU A 130 7.18 -6.87 11.09
C GLU A 130 5.69 -6.57 10.84
N ASP A 131 5.20 -5.44 11.34
CA ASP A 131 3.82 -5.00 11.10
C ASP A 131 3.61 -4.54 9.66
N ALA A 132 4.56 -3.81 9.07
CA ALA A 132 4.46 -3.39 7.67
C ALA A 132 4.51 -4.59 6.71
N LEU A 133 5.37 -5.58 6.98
CA LEU A 133 5.45 -6.83 6.23
C LEU A 133 4.15 -7.64 6.36
N ARG A 134 3.62 -7.80 7.58
CA ARG A 134 2.36 -8.50 7.82
C ARG A 134 1.19 -7.85 7.10
N LEU A 135 1.07 -6.51 7.15
CA LEU A 135 0.05 -5.79 6.41
C LEU A 135 0.19 -5.99 4.90
N ALA A 136 1.41 -5.95 4.35
CA ALA A 136 1.66 -6.21 2.93
C ALA A 136 1.23 -7.63 2.52
N GLU A 137 1.53 -8.63 3.35
CA GLU A 137 1.15 -10.03 3.15
C GLU A 137 -0.38 -10.24 3.20
N GLU A 138 -1.06 -9.65 4.19
CA GLU A 138 -2.52 -9.73 4.31
C GLU A 138 -3.20 -9.13 3.06
N LEU A 139 -2.72 -7.95 2.61
CA LEU A 139 -3.21 -7.29 1.40
C LEU A 139 -2.93 -8.07 0.12
N ALA A 140 -1.76 -8.73 0.03
CA ALA A 140 -1.43 -9.57 -1.11
C ALA A 140 -2.34 -10.80 -1.22
N THR A 141 -2.95 -11.21 -0.11
CA THR A 141 -3.93 -12.30 -0.07
C THR A 141 -5.32 -11.84 -0.53
N GLU A 142 -5.71 -10.59 -0.26
CA GLU A 142 -6.94 -9.99 -0.81
C GLU A 142 -6.91 -9.85 -2.34
N ASP A 143 -5.71 -9.74 -2.92
CA ASP A 143 -5.46 -9.50 -4.35
C ASP A 143 -5.46 -10.77 -5.22
N ARG A 144 -5.55 -11.97 -4.60
CA ARG A 144 -5.59 -13.27 -5.31
C ARG A 144 -7.00 -13.67 -5.71
#